data_AF-A0A9C7UIK1-F1
#
_entry.id   AF-A0A9C7UIK1-F1
#
_cell.length_a   1.000
_cell.length_b   1.000
_cell.length_c   1.000
_cell.angle_alpha   90.00
_cell.angle_beta   90.00
_cell.angle_gamma   90.00
#
_symmetry.space_group_name_H-M   'P 1'
#
loop_
_entity.id
_entity.type
_entity.pdbx_description
1 polymer ?
#
loop_
_entity_poly.entity_id
_entity_poly.type
_entity_poly.pdbx_seq_one_letter_code
_entity_poly.pdbx_strand_id
1 'polypeptide(L)'
;MLNAINITIKKIKVDSVGAFVSGLCMIHCLSTPVFFIASACSAACCNLAPVWWQAMDYFFLVISLFAVFQASRSSTNSWISSGLWASWVGLCFFILNAKFLWITVSPNAKFIPAFFLIGLHLYNMKYCQCESNECCETA
;
A
#
# COMPACT_ATOMS: atom_id res chain seq x y z
N MET A 1 2.73 31.85 -4.84
CA MET A 1 3.95 31.04 -5.09
C MET A 1 4.40 30.27 -3.84
N LEU A 2 4.75 30.92 -2.71
CA LEU A 2 5.20 30.21 -1.49
C LEU A 2 4.21 29.17 -0.93
N ASN A 3 2.91 29.49 -0.87
CA ASN A 3 1.90 28.52 -0.38
C ASN A 3 1.72 27.31 -1.31
N ALA A 4 1.89 27.51 -2.62
CA ALA A 4 1.66 26.49 -3.62
C ALA A 4 2.82 25.47 -3.64
N ILE A 5 4.06 25.98 -3.54
CA ILE A 5 5.28 25.17 -3.33
C ILE A 5 5.19 24.33 -2.05
N ASN A 6 4.76 24.91 -0.92
CA ASN A 6 4.68 24.19 0.35
C ASN A 6 3.61 23.09 0.33
N ILE A 7 2.51 23.33 -0.37
CA ILE A 7 1.47 22.33 -0.60
C ILE A 7 2.05 21.17 -1.44
N THR A 8 2.70 21.45 -2.56
CA THR A 8 3.26 20.42 -3.45
C THR A 8 4.32 19.56 -2.75
N ILE A 9 5.23 20.16 -1.96
CA ILE A 9 6.20 19.41 -1.16
C ILE A 9 5.51 18.49 -0.14
N LYS A 10 4.44 18.96 0.51
CA LYS A 10 3.66 18.15 1.46
C LYS A 10 2.98 16.96 0.79
N LYS A 11 2.47 17.14 -0.44
CA LYS A 11 1.85 16.06 -1.24
C LYS A 11 2.85 14.95 -1.56
N ILE A 12 4.03 15.32 -2.06
CA ILE A 12 5.12 14.39 -2.38
C ILE A 12 5.52 13.55 -1.17
N LYS A 13 5.63 14.21 -0.01
CA LYS A 13 6.01 13.53 1.23
C LYS A 13 4.97 12.49 1.66
N VAL A 14 3.69 12.78 1.48
CA VAL A 14 2.59 11.85 1.82
C VAL A 14 2.58 10.65 0.87
N ASP A 15 2.64 10.87 -0.44
CA ASP A 15 2.62 9.78 -1.40
C ASP A 15 3.89 8.91 -1.30
N SER A 16 5.04 9.51 -1.00
CA SER A 16 6.28 8.77 -0.74
C SER A 16 6.16 7.87 0.50
N VAL A 17 5.57 8.38 1.59
CA VAL A 17 5.28 7.57 2.77
C VAL A 17 4.28 6.46 2.45
N GLY A 18 3.24 6.75 1.67
CA GLY A 18 2.26 5.75 1.22
C GLY A 18 2.88 4.63 0.40
N ALA A 19 3.73 4.96 -0.57
CA ALA A 19 4.48 3.99 -1.37
C ALA A 19 5.44 3.16 -0.50
N PHE A 20 6.16 3.80 0.43
CA PHE A 20 7.10 3.13 1.32
C PHE A 20 6.41 2.13 2.25
N VAL A 21 5.32 2.55 2.91
CA VAL A 21 4.56 1.69 3.84
C VAL A 21 3.95 0.50 3.12
N SER A 22 3.44 0.71 1.91
CA SER A 22 2.88 -0.36 1.07
C SER A 22 3.96 -1.33 0.59
N GLY A 23 5.14 -0.81 0.24
CA GLY A 23 6.32 -1.62 -0.06
C GLY A 23 6.79 -2.44 1.15
N LEU A 24 6.80 -1.84 2.34
CA LEU A 24 7.18 -2.51 3.58
C LEU A 24 6.21 -3.66 3.92
N CYS A 25 4.90 -3.45 3.72
CA CYS A 25 3.90 -4.52 3.84
C CYS A 25 4.14 -5.65 2.84
N MET A 26 4.44 -5.33 1.57
CA MET A 26 4.75 -6.33 0.55
C MET A 26 6.01 -7.15 0.89
N ILE A 27 7.10 -6.48 1.27
CA ILE A 27 8.35 -7.13 1.68
C ILE A 27 8.11 -8.00 2.92
N HIS A 28 7.41 -7.49 3.93
CA HIS A 28 7.05 -8.25 5.13
C HIS A 28 6.29 -9.54 4.78
N CYS A 29 5.32 -9.45 3.86
CA CYS A 29 4.56 -10.60 3.40
C CYS A 29 5.42 -11.63 2.65
N LEU A 30 6.42 -11.20 1.86
CA LEU A 30 7.38 -12.10 1.19
C LEU A 30 8.39 -12.72 2.15
N SER A 31 8.81 -11.98 3.17
CA SER A 31 9.78 -12.41 4.16
C SER A 31 9.19 -13.41 5.17
N THR A 32 7.89 -13.35 5.45
CA THR A 32 7.22 -14.24 6.42
C THR A 32 7.45 -15.74 6.17
N PRO A 33 7.23 -16.30 4.96
CA PRO A 33 7.58 -17.69 4.70
C PRO A 33 9.09 -17.93 4.84
N VAL A 34 9.96 -17.04 4.37
CA VAL A 34 11.42 -17.23 4.44
C VAL A 34 11.92 -17.35 5.88
N PHE A 35 11.48 -16.46 6.78
CA PHE A 35 11.92 -16.45 8.17
C PHE A 35 11.29 -17.59 9.00
N PHE A 36 10.03 -17.92 8.75
CA PHE A 36 9.30 -18.88 9.60
C PHE A 36 9.22 -20.30 9.04
N ILE A 37 9.63 -20.54 7.78
CA ILE A 37 9.90 -21.89 7.25
C ILE A 37 11.18 -22.46 7.87
N ALA A 38 12.21 -21.64 8.08
CA ALA A 38 13.48 -22.07 8.69
C ALA A 38 13.36 -22.50 10.17
N SER A 39 12.29 -22.06 10.86
CA SER A 39 12.10 -22.28 12.30
C SER A 39 11.14 -23.44 12.65
N ALA A 40 10.44 -24.05 11.69
CA ALA A 40 9.25 -24.87 12.00
C ALA A 40 9.10 -26.18 11.20
N CYS A 41 10.20 -26.91 10.94
CA CYS A 41 10.09 -28.27 10.38
C CYS A 41 9.87 -29.31 11.49
N SER A 42 8.67 -29.29 12.10
CA SER A 42 8.10 -30.41 12.85
C SER A 42 6.60 -30.56 12.52
N ALA A 43 6.35 -31.41 11.51
CA ALA A 43 5.18 -32.23 11.15
C ALA A 43 3.71 -31.83 11.47
N ALA A 44 3.35 -30.67 12.04
CA ALA A 44 1.94 -30.33 12.31
C ALA A 44 1.54 -28.84 12.26
N CYS A 45 2.46 -27.86 12.21
CA CYS A 45 2.15 -26.45 12.53
C CYS A 45 2.65 -25.40 11.52
N CYS A 46 2.62 -25.69 10.22
CA CYS A 46 3.13 -24.81 9.17
C CYS A 46 2.13 -23.70 8.77
N ASN A 47 1.76 -22.75 9.65
CA ASN A 47 1.21 -21.45 9.21
C ASN A 47 1.12 -20.31 10.24
N LEU A 48 1.65 -20.44 11.46
CA LEU A 48 1.41 -19.42 12.50
C LEU A 48 2.70 -18.67 12.80
N ALA A 49 3.01 -17.66 11.97
CA ALA A 49 3.95 -16.62 12.37
C ALA A 49 3.52 -16.05 13.74
N PRO A 50 4.44 -15.65 14.64
CA PRO A 50 4.09 -15.14 15.95
C PRO A 50 3.13 -13.94 15.85
N VAL A 51 2.26 -13.78 16.85
CA VAL A 51 1.17 -12.79 16.82
C VAL A 51 1.68 -11.37 16.59
N TRP A 52 2.83 -11.01 17.14
CA TRP A 52 3.45 -9.69 16.94
C TRP A 52 3.88 -9.45 15.49
N TRP A 53 4.34 -10.49 14.79
CA TRP A 53 4.69 -10.41 13.37
C TRP A 53 3.43 -10.21 12.52
N GLN A 54 2.35 -10.95 12.81
CA GLN A 54 1.06 -10.74 12.15
C GLN A 54 0.45 -9.36 12.45
N ALA A 55 0.71 -8.79 13.64
CA ALA A 55 0.22 -7.46 14.01
C ALA A 55 0.79 -6.33 13.14
N MET A 56 1.98 -6.53 12.54
CA MET A 56 2.61 -5.54 11.65
C MET A 56 1.81 -5.28 10.39
N ASP A 57 1.13 -6.30 9.83
CA ASP A 57 0.26 -6.14 8.67
C ASP A 57 -0.86 -5.12 8.95
N TYR A 58 -1.46 -5.16 10.14
CA TYR A 58 -2.50 -4.20 10.55
C TYR A 58 -1.93 -2.80 10.78
N PHE A 59 -0.73 -2.71 11.35
CA PHE A 59 -0.06 -1.42 11.56
C PHE A 59 0.21 -0.71 10.22
N PHE A 60 0.77 -1.44 9.24
CA PHE A 60 1.01 -0.88 7.90
C PHE A 60 -0.30 -0.51 7.19
N LEU A 61 -1.36 -1.30 7.37
CA LEU A 61 -2.68 -1.01 6.81
C LEU A 61 -3.30 0.28 7.36
N VAL A 62 -3.13 0.54 8.66
CA VAL A 62 -3.61 1.78 9.28
C VAL A 62 -2.82 2.98 8.74
N ILE A 63 -1.50 2.89 8.64
CA ILE A 63 -0.70 4.00 8.11
C ILE A 63 -1.00 4.25 6.63
N SER A 64 -1.18 3.19 5.83
CA SER A 64 -1.52 3.33 4.42
C SER A 64 -2.90 3.95 4.23
N LEU A 65 -3.86 3.75 5.14
CA LEU A 65 -5.15 4.44 5.12
C LEU A 65 -4.98 5.95 5.22
N PHE A 66 -4.13 6.43 6.14
CA PHE A 66 -3.86 7.87 6.27
C PHE A 66 -3.19 8.43 5.01
N ALA A 67 -2.24 7.69 4.43
CA ALA A 67 -1.58 8.08 3.19
C ALA A 67 -2.57 8.14 2.02
N VAL A 68 -3.45 7.14 1.86
CA VAL A 68 -4.50 7.09 0.83
C VAL A 68 -5.51 8.20 1.02
N PHE A 69 -5.97 8.46 2.25
CA PHE A 69 -6.92 9.54 2.54
C PHE A 69 -6.34 10.90 2.15
N GLN A 70 -5.10 11.17 2.55
CA GLN A 70 -4.44 12.43 2.25
C GLN A 70 -4.08 12.57 0.76
N ALA A 71 -3.69 11.48 0.09
CA ALA A 71 -3.44 11.45 -1.35
C ALA A 71 -4.74 11.64 -2.15
N SER A 72 -5.83 10.98 -1.75
CA SER A 72 -7.18 11.09 -2.35
C SER A 72 -7.73 12.51 -2.26
N ARG A 73 -7.53 13.20 -1.13
CA ARG A 73 -7.92 14.61 -0.96
C ARG A 73 -7.09 15.59 -1.79
N SER A 74 -5.86 15.18 -2.13
CA SER A 74 -4.85 16.01 -2.78
C SER A 74 -4.80 15.85 -4.30
N SER A 75 -5.25 14.70 -4.79
CA SER A 75 -5.26 14.35 -6.21
C SER A 75 -6.37 15.11 -6.93
N THR A 76 -6.02 15.76 -8.05
CA THR A 76 -6.98 16.47 -8.92
C THR A 76 -7.75 15.50 -9.83
N ASN A 77 -7.25 14.28 -10.02
CA ASN A 77 -7.88 13.28 -10.86
C ASN A 77 -8.66 12.25 -10.01
N SER A 78 -9.97 12.24 -10.19
CA SER A 78 -10.89 11.33 -9.51
C SER A 78 -10.63 9.85 -9.81
N TRP A 79 -10.03 9.52 -10.96
CA TRP A 79 -9.64 8.15 -11.30
C TRP A 79 -8.54 7.60 -10.39
N ILE A 80 -7.48 8.38 -10.14
CA ILE A 80 -6.36 7.96 -9.27
C ILE A 80 -6.85 7.82 -7.84
N SER A 81 -7.65 8.79 -7.38
CA SER A 81 -8.27 8.76 -6.06
C SER A 81 -9.12 7.50 -5.85
N SER A 82 -9.95 7.14 -6.84
CA SER A 82 -10.76 5.92 -6.81
C SER A 82 -9.89 4.65 -6.83
N GLY A 83 -8.83 4.64 -7.63
CA GLY A 83 -7.88 3.53 -7.70
C GLY A 83 -7.14 3.27 -6.39
N LEU A 84 -6.71 4.33 -5.70
CA LEU A 84 -6.04 4.24 -4.39
C LEU A 84 -6.97 3.61 -3.35
N TRP A 85 -8.22 4.08 -3.29
CA TRP A 85 -9.23 3.53 -2.40
C TRP A 85 -9.59 2.08 -2.73
N ALA A 86 -9.83 1.77 -4.01
CA ALA A 86 -10.14 0.41 -4.45
C ALA A 86 -9.02 -0.58 -4.08
N SER A 87 -7.77 -0.17 -4.30
CA SER A 87 -6.60 -0.98 -3.96
C SER A 87 -6.46 -1.15 -2.45
N TRP A 88 -6.74 -0.12 -1.66
CA TRP A 88 -6.66 -0.18 -0.19
C TRP A 88 -7.75 -1.10 0.39
N VAL A 89 -8.99 -0.97 -0.10
CA VAL A 89 -10.10 -1.85 0.30
C VAL A 89 -9.79 -3.30 -0.07
N GLY A 90 -9.24 -3.55 -1.26
CA GLY A 90 -8.79 -4.87 -1.67
C GLY A 90 -7.73 -5.45 -0.74
N LEU A 91 -6.69 -4.68 -0.41
CA LEU A 91 -5.64 -5.09 0.52
C LEU A 91 -6.20 -5.44 1.90
N CYS A 92 -7.08 -4.58 2.43
CA CYS A 92 -7.75 -4.80 3.70
C CYS A 92 -8.60 -6.06 3.70
N PHE A 93 -9.38 -6.28 2.63
CA PHE A 93 -10.17 -7.48 2.47
C PHE A 93 -9.31 -8.75 2.49
N PHE A 94 -8.20 -8.80 1.74
CA PHE A 94 -7.34 -9.99 1.73
C PHE A 94 -6.63 -10.24 3.06
N ILE A 95 -6.21 -9.18 3.78
CA ILE A 95 -5.60 -9.32 5.11
C ILE A 95 -6.61 -9.87 6.12
N LEU A 96 -7.84 -9.35 6.13
CA LEU A 96 -8.91 -9.85 7.00
C LEU A 96 -9.34 -11.27 6.61
N ASN A 97 -9.43 -11.55 5.30
CA ASN A 97 -9.78 -12.87 4.79
C ASN A 97 -8.74 -13.93 5.22
N ALA A 98 -7.46 -13.59 5.22
CA ALA A 98 -6.40 -14.47 5.71
C ALA A 98 -6.51 -14.77 7.23
N LYS A 99 -7.03 -13.83 8.03
CA LYS A 99 -7.23 -14.02 9.48
C LYS A 99 -8.49 -14.81 9.82
N PHE A 100 -9.59 -14.51 9.13
CA PHE A 100 -10.91 -15.07 9.44
C PHE A 100 -11.27 -16.28 8.57
N LEU A 101 -10.47 -16.61 7.54
CA LEU A 101 -10.69 -17.74 6.63
C LEU A 101 -12.10 -17.76 6.02
N TRP A 102 -12.69 -16.59 5.76
CA TRP A 102 -14.04 -16.48 5.18
C TRP A 102 -14.16 -17.13 3.80
N ILE A 103 -13.06 -17.15 3.03
CA ILE A 103 -12.97 -17.78 1.73
C ILE A 103 -11.61 -18.48 1.67
N THR A 104 -11.54 -19.69 1.12
CA THR A 104 -10.28 -20.38 0.82
C THR A 104 -9.57 -19.70 -0.35
N VAL A 105 -8.98 -18.54 -0.10
CA VAL A 105 -8.14 -17.80 -1.04
C VAL A 105 -6.68 -17.99 -0.64
N SER A 106 -5.81 -18.10 -1.64
CA SER A 106 -4.36 -18.18 -1.40
C SER A 106 -3.90 -16.95 -0.60
N PRO A 107 -3.10 -17.12 0.47
CA PRO A 107 -2.54 -16.01 1.25
C PRO A 107 -1.75 -15.00 0.41
N ASN A 108 -1.32 -15.39 -0.79
CA ASN A 108 -0.57 -14.58 -1.75
C ASN A 108 -1.45 -13.54 -2.47
N ALA A 109 -2.79 -13.63 -2.38
CA ALA A 109 -3.67 -12.70 -3.08
C ALA A 109 -3.50 -11.24 -2.63
N LYS A 110 -2.99 -10.99 -1.41
CA LYS A 110 -2.70 -9.65 -0.89
C LYS A 110 -1.58 -8.90 -1.66
N PHE A 111 -0.74 -9.59 -2.42
CA PHE A 111 0.32 -8.95 -3.22
C PHE A 111 -0.23 -8.12 -4.37
N ILE A 112 -1.35 -8.53 -4.95
CA ILE A 112 -1.97 -7.83 -6.09
C ILE A 112 -2.36 -6.40 -5.69
N PRO A 113 -3.23 -6.18 -4.69
CA PRO A 113 -3.60 -4.82 -4.30
C PRO A 113 -2.42 -4.05 -3.71
N ALA A 114 -1.47 -4.69 -3.02
CA ALA A 114 -0.27 -4.02 -2.52
C ALA A 114 0.56 -3.41 -3.65
N PHE A 115 0.81 -4.18 -4.73
CA PHE A 115 1.55 -3.70 -5.90
C PHE A 115 0.83 -2.54 -6.60
N PHE A 116 -0.49 -2.66 -6.79
CA PHE A 116 -1.29 -1.57 -7.36
C PHE A 116 -1.24 -0.30 -6.50
N LEU A 117 -1.30 -0.43 -5.17
CA LEU A 117 -1.27 0.71 -4.27
C LEU A 117 0.08 1.45 -4.30
N ILE A 118 1.19 0.70 -4.37
CA ILE A 118 2.54 1.27 -4.60
C ILE A 118 2.56 2.01 -5.95
N GLY A 119 2.13 1.34 -7.02
CA GLY A 119 2.12 1.90 -8.37
C GLY A 119 1.28 3.17 -8.48
N LEU A 120 0.11 3.20 -7.82
CA LEU A 120 -0.78 4.36 -7.80
C LEU A 120 -0.19 5.54 -7.02
N HIS A 121 0.49 5.31 -5.89
CA HIS A 121 1.20 6.40 -5.19
C HIS A 121 2.37 6.94 -6.03
N LEU A 122 3.14 6.06 -6.68
CA LEU A 122 4.21 6.48 -7.60
C LEU A 122 3.65 7.27 -8.80
N TYR A 123 2.51 6.82 -9.34
CA TYR A 123 1.84 7.50 -10.45
C TYR A 123 1.28 8.87 -10.02
N ASN A 124 0.65 8.96 -8.84
CA ASN A 124 0.16 10.22 -8.28
C ASN A 124 1.32 11.22 -8.09
N MET A 125 2.48 10.75 -7.62
CA MET A 125 3.68 11.59 -7.51
C MET A 125 4.20 12.07 -8.87
N LYS A 126 4.15 11.25 -9.92
CA LYS A 126 4.73 11.59 -11.23
C LYS A 126 3.83 12.50 -12.07
N TYR A 127 2.51 12.29 -12.03
CA TYR A 127 1.57 12.94 -12.96
C TYR A 127 0.73 14.07 -12.33
N CYS A 128 0.69 14.24 -11.00
CA CYS A 128 -0.07 15.32 -10.35
C CYS A 128 0.80 16.52 -9.88
N GLN A 129 2.05 16.65 -10.36
CA GLN A 129 2.97 17.72 -9.98
C GLN A 129 2.95 18.97 -10.88
N CYS A 130 2.11 19.02 -11.91
CA CYS A 130 2.15 20.07 -12.91
C CYS A 130 1.50 21.37 -12.39
N GLU A 131 2.28 22.19 -11.69
CA GLU A 131 1.94 23.58 -11.32
C GLU A 131 2.59 24.61 -12.28
N SER A 132 3.01 24.19 -13.46
CA SER A 132 3.39 25.09 -14.56
C SER A 132 2.94 24.50 -15.88
N ASN A 133 2.47 25.37 -16.78
CA ASN A 133 1.83 25.10 -18.07
C ASN A 133 2.72 24.37 -19.12
N GLU A 134 3.58 23.44 -18.74
CA GLU A 134 4.53 22.77 -19.66
C GLU A 134 4.61 21.24 -19.51
N CYS A 135 3.69 20.60 -18.78
CA CYS A 135 3.70 19.15 -18.60
C CYS A 135 2.53 18.42 -19.25
N CYS A 136 2.00 18.97 -20.34
CA CYS A 136 1.26 18.22 -21.36
C CYS A 136 1.89 18.48 -22.74
N GLU A 137 3.15 18.07 -22.92
CA GLU A 137 3.62 17.68 -24.24
C GLU A 137 4.05 16.23 -24.20
N THR A 138 3.18 15.36 -24.69
CA THR A 138 3.63 14.20 -25.46
C THR A 138 2.63 14.00 -26.60
N ALA A 139 3.07 14.49 -27.76
CA ALA A 139 2.96 13.92 -29.12
C ALA A 139 1.66 13.22 -29.54
#